data_AF-A0A357CZL8-F1
#
_entry.id   AF-A0A357CZL8-F1
#
_cell.length_a   1.000
_cell.length_b   1.000
_cell.length_c   1.000
_cell.angle_alpha   90.00
_cell.angle_beta   90.00
_cell.angle_gamma   90.00
#
_symmetry.space_group_name_H-M   'P 1'
#
loop_
_entity.id
_entity.type
_entity.pdbx_description
1 polymer ?
#
loop_
_entity_poly.entity_id
_entity_poly.type
_entity_poly.pdbx_seq_one_letter_code
_entity_poly.pdbx_strand_id
1 'polypeptide(L)'
;FRLASLFEGETEAENCLHRLKADNFTIKTVKALISSEPIPFGDVEIKKYLRKNQANTLDIALFRETFYKEKGSFSRVKSVLDSGECYSLSMLAVNGNDIASLGFSKSEIGEVLEELLDKVISRRLDNKKEVLIEAAKIIDKQ
;
A
#
# COMPACT_ATOMS: atom_id res chain seq x y z
N PHE A 1 -0.14 6.58 -17.59
CA PHE A 1 -0.14 7.95 -17.01
C PHE A 1 -0.76 8.99 -17.94
N ARG A 2 -0.21 9.32 -19.11
CA ARG A 2 -0.76 10.37 -20.00
C ARG A 2 -2.19 10.11 -20.50
N LEU A 3 -2.58 8.84 -20.67
CA LEU A 3 -3.96 8.50 -21.02
C LEU A 3 -4.95 8.92 -19.91
N ALA A 4 -4.56 8.83 -18.64
CA ALA A 4 -5.45 9.18 -17.53
C ALA A 4 -5.79 10.67 -17.50
N SER A 5 -4.91 11.54 -18.00
CA SER A 5 -5.20 12.98 -18.08
C SER A 5 -6.16 13.37 -19.21
N LEU A 6 -6.60 12.41 -20.04
CA LEU A 6 -7.56 12.66 -21.12
C LEU A 6 -9.01 12.49 -20.66
N PHE A 7 -9.23 12.03 -19.44
CA PHE A 7 -10.56 11.67 -18.93
C PHE A 7 -10.86 12.46 -17.66
N GLU A 8 -12.11 12.92 -17.54
CA GLU A 8 -12.56 13.67 -16.36
C GLU A 8 -13.10 12.73 -15.26
N GLY A 9 -13.49 11.51 -15.63
CA GLY A 9 -14.08 10.53 -14.72
C GLY A 9 -13.75 9.08 -15.05
N GLU A 10 -13.87 8.23 -14.03
CA GLU A 10 -13.54 6.80 -14.10
C GLU A 10 -14.42 6.05 -15.13
N THR A 11 -15.73 6.29 -15.11
CA THR A 11 -16.70 5.65 -16.00
C THR A 11 -16.45 6.01 -17.46
N GLU A 12 -16.10 7.26 -17.74
CA GLU A 12 -15.77 7.73 -19.08
C GLU A 12 -14.50 7.03 -19.59
N ALA A 13 -13.45 7.02 -18.76
CA ALA A 13 -12.18 6.38 -19.09
C ALA A 13 -12.36 4.89 -19.40
N GLU A 14 -13.10 4.16 -18.56
CA GLU A 14 -13.36 2.72 -18.76
C GLU A 14 -14.06 2.43 -20.08
N ASN A 15 -15.14 3.15 -20.38
CA ASN A 15 -15.90 2.97 -21.62
C ASN A 15 -15.07 3.27 -22.87
N CYS A 16 -14.31 4.36 -22.85
CA CYS A 16 -13.42 4.73 -23.96
C CYS A 16 -12.31 3.70 -24.16
N LEU A 17 -11.65 3.25 -23.08
CA LEU A 17 -10.57 2.28 -23.17
C LEU A 17 -11.04 0.90 -23.63
N HIS A 18 -12.24 0.46 -23.22
CA HIS A 18 -12.85 -0.77 -23.74
C HIS A 18 -13.11 -0.67 -25.25
N ARG A 19 -13.62 0.46 -25.74
CA ARG A 19 -13.82 0.69 -27.19
C ARG A 19 -12.51 0.68 -27.98
N LEU A 20 -11.43 1.18 -27.37
CA LEU A 20 -10.08 1.14 -27.93
C LEU A 20 -9.41 -0.24 -27.82
N LYS A 21 -10.09 -1.23 -27.21
CA LYS A 21 -9.55 -2.57 -26.94
C LYS A 21 -8.24 -2.52 -26.12
N ALA A 22 -8.13 -1.57 -25.20
CA ALA A 22 -7.03 -1.55 -24.25
C ALA A 22 -7.07 -2.80 -23.37
N ASP A 23 -5.91 -3.27 -22.93
CA ASP A 23 -5.82 -4.41 -22.05
C ASP A 23 -6.36 -4.08 -20.64
N ASN A 24 -6.77 -5.12 -19.91
CA ASN A 24 -7.34 -4.98 -18.57
C ASN A 24 -6.38 -4.34 -17.56
N PHE A 25 -5.07 -4.49 -17.73
CA PHE A 25 -4.10 -3.86 -16.85
C PHE A 25 -4.10 -2.34 -17.09
N THR A 26 -4.03 -1.90 -18.34
CA THR A 26 -4.14 -0.48 -18.71
C THR A 26 -5.43 0.17 -18.17
N ILE A 27 -6.58 -0.50 -18.35
CA ILE A 27 -7.87 0.01 -17.85
C ILE A 27 -7.83 0.19 -16.32
N LYS A 28 -7.38 -0.83 -15.58
CA LYS A 28 -7.26 -0.77 -14.12
C LYS A 28 -6.31 0.35 -13.67
N THR A 29 -5.15 0.49 -14.32
CA THR A 29 -4.18 1.53 -13.99
C THR A 29 -4.78 2.92 -14.22
N VAL A 30 -5.43 3.16 -15.36
CA VAL A 30 -6.04 4.47 -15.64
C VAL A 30 -7.13 4.80 -14.63
N LYS A 31 -8.01 3.84 -14.31
CA LYS A 31 -9.05 4.01 -13.29
C LYS A 31 -8.44 4.39 -11.94
N ALA A 32 -7.41 3.66 -11.48
CA ALA A 32 -6.72 3.92 -10.22
C ALA A 32 -6.06 5.31 -10.15
N LEU A 33 -5.54 5.83 -11.26
CA LEU A 33 -4.96 7.18 -11.31
C LEU A 33 -6.03 8.26 -11.17
N ILE A 34 -7.13 8.13 -11.91
CA ILE A 34 -8.23 9.11 -11.93
C ILE A 34 -8.94 9.16 -10.57
N SER A 35 -9.20 8.00 -9.96
CA SER A 35 -9.86 7.92 -8.65
C SER A 35 -8.90 8.07 -7.46
N SER A 36 -7.63 8.42 -7.71
CA SER A 36 -6.63 8.56 -6.64
C SER A 36 -6.98 9.66 -5.65
N GLU A 37 -6.72 9.37 -4.37
CA GLU A 37 -6.76 10.36 -3.28
C GLU A 37 -5.45 11.19 -3.25
N PRO A 38 -5.46 12.40 -2.67
CA PRO A 38 -4.26 13.20 -2.40
C PRO A 38 -3.12 12.39 -1.77
N ILE A 39 -1.88 12.64 -2.21
CA ILE A 39 -0.73 11.99 -1.57
C ILE A 39 -0.57 12.55 -0.16
N PRO A 40 -0.56 11.70 0.87
CA PRO A 40 -0.43 12.17 2.24
C PRO A 40 0.96 12.76 2.53
N PHE A 41 1.02 13.46 3.65
CA PHE A 41 2.26 13.95 4.24
C PHE A 41 2.62 13.04 5.42
N GLY A 42 3.92 12.83 5.64
CA GLY A 42 4.43 11.96 6.70
C GLY A 42 4.69 10.52 6.23
N ASP A 43 5.75 9.93 6.76
CA ASP A 43 6.20 8.60 6.31
C ASP A 43 5.19 7.50 6.69
N VAL A 44 4.56 7.61 7.86
CA VAL A 44 3.59 6.61 8.35
C VAL A 44 2.36 6.59 7.46
N GLU A 45 1.84 7.76 7.11
CA GLU A 45 0.69 7.92 6.23
C GLU A 45 1.03 7.47 4.81
N ILE A 46 2.23 7.74 4.31
CA ILE A 46 2.71 7.24 3.03
C ILE A 46 2.81 5.72 3.03
N LYS A 47 3.31 5.08 4.10
CA LYS A 47 3.32 3.61 4.20
C LYS A 47 1.92 3.02 4.16
N LYS A 48 0.95 3.64 4.84
CA LYS A 48 -0.46 3.22 4.74
C LYS A 48 -1.00 3.39 3.33
N TYR A 49 -0.64 4.49 2.66
CA TYR A 49 -1.00 4.72 1.27
C TYR A 49 -0.37 3.67 0.32
N LEU A 50 0.90 3.30 0.55
CA LEU A 50 1.61 2.23 -0.14
C LEU A 50 0.93 0.87 0.08
N ARG A 51 0.49 0.55 1.30
CA ARG A 51 -0.27 -0.66 1.60
C ARG A 51 -1.58 -0.73 0.79
N LYS A 52 -2.31 0.38 0.72
CA LYS A 52 -3.60 0.48 0.00
C LYS A 52 -3.43 0.39 -1.53
N ASN A 53 -2.47 1.13 -2.09
CA ASN A 53 -2.34 1.32 -3.55
C ASN A 53 -1.24 0.46 -4.20
N GLN A 54 -0.38 -0.17 -3.39
CA GLN A 54 0.67 -1.09 -3.81
C GLN A 54 1.53 -0.52 -4.96
N ALA A 55 1.68 -1.28 -6.05
CA ALA A 55 2.51 -0.94 -7.20
C ALA A 55 2.09 0.37 -7.89
N ASN A 56 0.84 0.82 -7.74
CA ASN A 56 0.37 2.06 -8.37
C ASN A 56 0.82 3.32 -7.63
N THR A 57 1.42 3.22 -6.44
CA THR A 57 1.63 4.39 -5.58
C THR A 57 2.60 5.42 -6.18
N LEU A 58 3.71 4.99 -6.78
CA LEU A 58 4.67 5.91 -7.45
C LEU A 58 4.05 6.58 -8.66
N ASP A 59 3.29 5.80 -9.42
CA ASP A 59 2.58 6.20 -10.61
C ASP A 59 1.49 7.23 -10.30
N ILE A 60 0.73 7.00 -9.22
CA ILE A 60 -0.23 7.96 -8.67
C ILE A 60 0.50 9.22 -8.22
N ALA A 61 1.60 9.10 -7.47
CA ALA A 61 2.35 10.27 -7.00
C ALA A 61 2.87 11.13 -8.15
N LEU A 62 3.45 10.51 -9.19
CA LEU A 62 3.89 11.21 -10.39
C LEU A 62 2.72 11.88 -11.13
N PHE A 63 1.59 11.17 -11.26
CA PHE A 63 0.38 11.69 -11.88
C PHE A 63 -0.16 12.92 -11.13
N ARG A 64 -0.25 12.84 -9.81
CA ARG A 64 -0.75 13.93 -8.97
C ARG A 64 0.20 15.13 -8.94
N GLU A 65 1.50 14.89 -8.93
CA GLU A 65 2.49 15.95 -9.09
C GLU A 65 2.32 16.70 -10.42
N THR A 66 2.09 15.95 -11.50
CA THR A 66 1.98 16.49 -12.87
C THR A 66 0.66 17.23 -13.11
N PHE A 67 -0.46 16.65 -12.68
CA PHE A 67 -1.80 17.11 -13.08
C PHE A 67 -2.59 17.81 -11.96
N TYR A 68 -2.25 17.56 -10.68
CA TYR A 68 -2.94 18.13 -9.52
C TYR A 68 -2.08 19.13 -8.74
N LYS A 69 -0.89 19.48 -9.27
CA LYS A 69 0.06 20.45 -8.68
C LYS A 69 0.55 20.04 -7.29
N GLU A 70 0.54 18.74 -6.96
CA GLU A 70 1.08 18.19 -5.71
C GLU A 70 2.61 18.07 -5.78
N LYS A 71 3.30 19.22 -5.79
CA LYS A 71 4.76 19.29 -5.95
C LYS A 71 5.50 18.47 -4.89
N GLY A 72 6.50 17.71 -5.33
CA GLY A 72 7.35 16.88 -4.47
C GLY A 72 6.67 15.63 -3.90
N SER A 73 5.45 15.31 -4.33
CA SER A 73 4.75 14.09 -3.92
C SER A 73 5.46 12.84 -4.43
N PHE A 74 5.96 12.87 -5.67
CA PHE A 74 6.76 11.78 -6.23
C PHE A 74 8.02 11.52 -5.41
N SER A 75 8.81 12.57 -5.14
CA SER A 75 10.05 12.46 -4.37
C SER A 75 9.80 11.96 -2.94
N ARG A 76 8.68 12.37 -2.32
CA ARG A 76 8.35 11.95 -0.95
C ARG A 76 7.99 10.46 -0.89
N VAL A 77 7.11 10.01 -1.78
CA VAL A 77 6.76 8.59 -1.90
C VAL A 77 8.00 7.75 -2.23
N LYS A 78 8.80 8.21 -3.19
CA LYS A 78 10.03 7.53 -3.57
C LYS A 78 11.01 7.42 -2.40
N SER A 79 11.18 8.46 -1.60
CA SER A 79 12.04 8.42 -0.41
C SER A 79 11.60 7.36 0.61
N VAL A 80 10.29 7.16 0.81
CA VAL A 80 9.78 6.13 1.74
C VAL A 80 9.95 4.72 1.17
N LEU A 81 9.81 4.56 -0.15
CA LEU A 81 10.12 3.29 -0.80
C LEU A 81 11.60 2.95 -0.72
N ASP A 82 12.46 3.92 -1.01
CA ASP A 82 13.91 3.77 -1.02
C ASP A 82 14.47 3.54 0.40
N SER A 83 13.75 3.92 1.47
CA SER A 83 14.15 3.60 2.84
C SER A 83 14.05 2.11 3.19
N GLY A 84 13.29 1.34 2.39
CA GLY A 84 13.08 -0.09 2.62
C GLY A 84 12.28 -0.41 3.89
N GLU A 85 11.66 0.59 4.51
CA GLU A 85 10.86 0.38 5.72
C GLU A 85 9.60 -0.45 5.40
N CYS A 86 9.20 -1.31 6.33
CA CYS A 86 8.06 -2.20 6.16
C CYS A 86 6.75 -1.42 5.99
N TYR A 87 6.00 -1.74 4.93
CA TYR A 87 4.66 -1.22 4.65
C TYR A 87 3.66 -2.29 4.19
N SER A 88 4.06 -3.56 4.10
CA SER A 88 3.20 -4.66 3.65
C SER A 88 3.50 -5.96 4.40
N LEU A 89 2.54 -6.89 4.41
CA LEU A 89 2.68 -8.18 5.08
C LEU A 89 3.88 -8.99 4.57
N SER A 90 4.17 -8.92 3.27
CA SER A 90 5.32 -9.63 2.67
C SER A 90 6.68 -9.07 3.11
N MET A 91 6.71 -7.87 3.70
CA MET A 91 7.92 -7.24 4.23
C MET A 91 8.11 -7.47 5.74
N LEU A 92 7.13 -8.08 6.42
CA LEU A 92 7.29 -8.44 7.83
C LEU A 92 8.43 -9.44 8.01
N ALA A 93 9.19 -9.30 9.09
CA ALA A 93 10.25 -10.23 9.47
C ALA A 93 9.71 -11.58 10.00
N VAL A 94 8.39 -11.73 10.06
CA VAL A 94 7.65 -12.95 10.41
C VAL A 94 6.64 -13.28 9.32
N ASN A 95 6.30 -14.54 9.20
CA ASN A 95 5.26 -15.02 8.28
C ASN A 95 4.17 -15.81 9.03
N GLY A 96 3.18 -16.31 8.30
CA GLY A 96 2.08 -17.08 8.88
C GLY A 96 2.51 -18.35 9.62
N ASN A 97 3.59 -19.02 9.22
CA ASN A 97 4.08 -20.22 9.91
C ASN A 97 4.71 -19.87 11.26
N ASP A 98 5.39 -18.71 11.34
CA ASP A 98 5.95 -18.22 12.59
C ASP A 98 4.83 -17.95 13.61
N ILE A 99 3.74 -17.32 13.18
CA ILE A 99 2.55 -17.05 14.01
C ILE A 99 1.81 -18.35 14.34
N ALA A 100 1.62 -19.26 13.38
CA ALA A 100 0.98 -20.56 13.60
C ALA A 100 1.69 -21.38 14.69
N SER A 101 3.03 -21.29 14.76
CA SER A 101 3.85 -21.99 15.75
C SER A 101 3.60 -21.51 17.20
N LEU A 102 2.96 -20.36 17.38
CA LEU A 102 2.53 -19.84 18.69
C LEU A 102 1.16 -20.39 19.13
N GLY A 103 0.53 -21.23 18.29
CA GLY A 103 -0.76 -21.87 18.54
C GLY A 103 -1.97 -20.97 18.25
N PHE A 104 -1.84 -20.03 17.30
CA PHE A 104 -2.98 -19.31 16.71
C PHE A 104 -3.67 -20.17 15.66
N SER A 105 -4.99 -20.05 15.56
CA SER A 105 -5.79 -20.68 14.52
C SER A 105 -5.61 -20.02 13.16
N LYS A 106 -6.04 -20.70 12.09
CA LYS A 106 -5.93 -20.19 10.72
C LYS A 106 -6.64 -18.84 10.50
N SER A 107 -7.74 -18.60 11.21
CA SER A 107 -8.45 -17.31 11.17
C SER A 107 -7.68 -16.20 11.88
N GLU A 108 -7.10 -16.48 13.05
CA GLU A 108 -6.37 -15.49 13.85
C GLU A 108 -5.03 -15.08 13.24
N ILE A 109 -4.35 -15.98 12.51
CA ILE A 109 -3.02 -15.69 11.93
C ILE A 109 -3.04 -14.42 11.07
N GLY A 110 -4.08 -14.25 10.24
CA GLY A 110 -4.21 -13.07 9.40
C GLY A 110 -4.37 -11.80 10.22
N GLU A 111 -5.22 -11.84 11.24
CA GLU A 111 -5.51 -10.71 12.13
C GLU A 111 -4.27 -10.30 12.93
N VAL A 112 -3.53 -11.27 13.48
CA VAL A 112 -2.27 -11.03 14.21
C VAL A 112 -1.22 -10.40 13.29
N LEU A 113 -1.04 -10.91 12.07
CA LEU A 113 -0.09 -10.34 11.12
C LEU A 113 -0.46 -8.91 10.73
N GLU A 114 -1.75 -8.60 10.57
CA GLU A 114 -2.22 -7.25 10.28
C GLU A 114 -2.01 -6.31 11.46
N GLU A 115 -2.27 -6.76 12.69
CA GLU A 115 -2.00 -5.96 13.89
C GLU A 115 -0.50 -5.67 14.05
N LEU A 116 0.36 -6.66 13.80
CA LEU A 116 1.82 -6.48 13.83
C LEU A 116 2.27 -5.48 12.76
N LEU A 117 1.75 -5.59 11.54
CA LEU A 117 2.04 -4.64 10.46
C LEU A 117 1.64 -3.23 10.85
N ASP A 118 0.46 -3.04 11.44
CA ASP A 118 -0.01 -1.72 11.87
C ASP A 118 0.87 -1.12 12.97
N LYS A 119 1.35 -1.92 13.93
CA LYS A 119 2.30 -1.47 14.95
C LYS A 119 3.66 -1.10 14.35
N VAL A 120 4.16 -1.87 13.37
CA VAL A 120 5.42 -1.58 12.67
C VAL A 120 5.32 -0.30 11.85
N ILE A 121 4.26 -0.15 11.06
CA ILE A 121 4.01 1.07 10.25
C ILE A 121 3.92 2.29 11.16
N SER A 122 3.24 2.16 12.31
CA SER A 122 3.06 3.23 13.30
C SER A 122 4.30 3.47 14.18
N ARG A 123 5.45 2.87 13.87
CA ARG A 123 6.72 2.97 14.61
C ARG A 123 6.62 2.58 16.09
N ARG A 124 5.66 1.71 16.44
CA ARG A 124 5.52 1.15 17.80
C ARG A 124 6.34 -0.11 18.01
N LEU A 125 6.69 -0.80 16.92
CA LEU A 125 7.54 -2.00 16.92
C LEU A 125 8.59 -1.93 15.81
N ASP A 126 9.76 -2.47 16.11
CA ASP A 126 10.79 -2.76 15.11
C ASP A 126 10.38 -3.98 14.28
N ASN A 127 10.65 -3.94 12.97
CA ASN A 127 10.47 -5.08 12.07
C ASN A 127 11.60 -6.11 12.23
N LYS A 128 11.72 -6.68 13.43
CA LYS A 128 12.70 -7.73 13.77
C LYS A 128 11.95 -8.95 14.26
N LYS A 129 12.34 -10.13 13.78
CA LYS A 129 11.64 -11.39 14.04
C LYS A 129 11.34 -11.60 15.54
N GLU A 130 12.36 -11.47 16.38
CA GLU A 130 12.26 -11.65 17.84
C GLU A 130 11.25 -10.68 18.47
N VAL A 131 11.31 -9.39 18.11
CA VAL A 131 10.41 -8.34 18.61
C VAL A 131 8.96 -8.64 18.23
N LEU A 132 8.73 -9.07 16.99
CA LEU A 132 7.40 -9.37 16.49
C LEU A 132 6.81 -10.64 17.12
N ILE A 133 7.64 -11.65 17.40
CA ILE A 133 7.20 -12.86 18.09
C ILE A 133 6.81 -12.57 19.54
N GLU A 134 7.60 -11.77 20.27
CA GLU A 134 7.23 -11.37 21.63
C GLU A 134 5.97 -10.52 21.64
N ALA A 135 5.82 -9.59 20.70
CA ALA A 135 4.58 -8.82 20.55
C ALA A 135 3.37 -9.72 20.25
N ALA A 136 3.52 -10.73 19.38
CA ALA A 136 2.45 -11.66 19.04
C ALA A 136 1.96 -12.49 20.23
N LYS A 137 2.85 -12.85 21.17
CA LYS A 137 2.47 -13.61 22.38
C LYS A 137 1.58 -12.80 23.34
N ILE A 138 1.62 -11.47 23.26
CA ILE A 138 0.84 -10.56 24.10
C ILE A 138 -0.54 -10.27 23.47
N ILE A 139 -0.70 -10.53 22.17
CA ILE A 139 -2.00 -10.42 21.50
C ILE A 139 -2.88 -11.57 22.00
N ASP A 140 -3.98 -11.23 22.64
CA ASP A 140 -4.92 -12.20 23.21
C ASP A 140 -5.46 -13.12 22.12
N LYS A 141 -5.53 -14.41 22.43
CA LYS A 141 -6.21 -15.43 21.61
C LYS A 141 -7.71 -15.25 21.82
N GLN A 142 -8.41 -14.70 20.83
CA GLN A 142 -9.87 -14.50 20.92
C GLN A 142 -10.64 -15.78 20.57
#